data_AF-A0A4Q6ANU7-F1
#
_entry.id   AF-A0A4Q6ANU7-F1
#
_cell.length_a   1.000
_cell.length_b   1.000
_cell.length_c   1.000
_cell.angle_alpha   90.00
_cell.angle_beta   90.00
_cell.angle_gamma   90.00
#
_symmetry.space_group_name_H-M   'P 1'
#
loop_
_entity.id
_entity.type
_entity.pdbx_description
1 polymer ?
#
loop_
_entity_poly.entity_id
_entity_poly.type
_entity_poly.pdbx_seq_one_letter_code
_entity_poly.pdbx_strand_id
1 'polypeptide(L)'
;MIPEGEGSDIVLTKIWIDESRLLALRTETTTRENGTIKADLKYGRFLQYALPDQVTFTVDVKEFKMPKGVTMDYDAGEAAVVKKPATQKPGKGTVQINYLSYKVNTGLSDAIFQQKKTR
;
A
#
# COMPACT_ATOMS: atom_id res chain seq x y z
N MET A 1 4.36 -18.59 8.11
CA MET A 1 3.12 -18.29 8.87
C MET A 1 2.14 -17.61 7.94
N ILE A 2 0.93 -18.15 7.85
CA ILE A 2 -0.24 -17.47 7.27
C ILE A 2 -0.88 -16.71 8.45
N PRO A 3 -1.40 -15.48 8.29
CA PRO A 3 -1.99 -14.76 9.42
C PRO A 3 -3.24 -15.48 9.94
N GLU A 4 -3.16 -16.07 11.14
CA GLU A 4 -4.26 -16.73 11.85
C GLU A 4 -5.04 -15.72 12.72
N GLY A 5 -5.33 -14.55 12.17
CA GLY A 5 -6.19 -13.56 12.82
C GLY A 5 -7.52 -13.47 12.10
N GLU A 6 -8.64 -13.59 12.81
CA GLU A 6 -10.02 -13.46 12.29
C GLU A 6 -10.33 -12.11 11.58
N GLY A 7 -9.36 -11.19 11.45
CA GLY A 7 -9.45 -9.93 10.70
C GLY A 7 -8.51 -9.82 9.48
N SER A 8 -7.93 -10.91 9.00
CA SER A 8 -7.01 -10.89 7.86
C SER A 8 -7.78 -10.76 6.53
N ASP A 9 -7.89 -9.55 5.97
CA ASP A 9 -8.36 -9.30 4.59
C ASP A 9 -7.41 -9.94 3.54
N ILE A 10 -6.23 -10.44 3.94
CA ILE A 10 -5.27 -11.07 3.04
C ILE A 10 -5.70 -12.52 2.74
N VAL A 11 -5.76 -12.85 1.44
CA VAL A 11 -6.04 -14.19 0.93
C VAL A 11 -4.75 -14.93 0.55
N LEU A 12 -3.84 -14.26 -0.16
CA LEU A 12 -2.59 -14.85 -0.62
C LEU A 12 -1.51 -13.78 -0.73
N THR A 13 -0.30 -14.10 -0.29
CA THR A 13 0.89 -13.31 -0.61
C THR A 13 1.92 -14.19 -1.31
N LYS A 14 2.34 -13.78 -2.50
CA LYS A 14 3.52 -14.33 -3.19
C LYS A 14 4.69 -13.40 -2.98
N ILE A 15 5.86 -13.97 -2.75
CA ILE A 15 7.11 -13.24 -2.55
C ILE A 15 8.14 -13.79 -3.52
N TRP A 16 8.78 -12.92 -4.29
CA TRP A 16 9.90 -13.27 -5.16
C TRP A 16 11.19 -12.95 -4.41
N ILE A 17 11.99 -13.98 -4.15
CA ILE A 17 13.24 -13.87 -3.39
C ILE A 17 14.42 -14.02 -4.36
N ASP A 18 15.40 -13.14 -4.22
CA ASP A 18 16.76 -13.38 -4.70
C ASP A 18 17.48 -14.29 -3.70
N GLU A 19 17.66 -15.56 -4.04
CA GLU A 19 18.25 -16.55 -3.14
C GLU A 19 19.73 -16.30 -2.83
N SER A 20 20.46 -15.67 -3.75
CA SER A 20 21.89 -15.38 -3.58
C SER A 20 22.12 -14.29 -2.53
N ARG A 21 21.21 -13.32 -2.47
CA ARG A 21 21.28 -12.17 -1.56
C ARG A 21 20.30 -12.26 -0.39
N LEU A 22 19.40 -13.24 -0.42
CA LEU A 22 18.26 -13.40 0.49
C LEU A 22 17.37 -12.15 0.59
N LEU A 23 17.05 -11.53 -0.55
CA LEU A 23 16.27 -10.28 -0.62
C LEU A 23 14.91 -10.49 -1.29
N ALA A 24 13.86 -9.88 -0.75
CA ALA A 24 12.56 -9.85 -1.42
C ALA A 24 12.56 -8.79 -2.52
N LEU A 25 12.43 -9.21 -3.78
CA LEU A 25 12.41 -8.31 -4.94
C LEU A 25 11.01 -7.80 -5.24
N ARG A 26 9.99 -8.62 -4.97
CA ARG A 26 8.59 -8.30 -5.20
C ARG A 26 7.69 -9.01 -4.22
N THR A 27 6.58 -8.38 -3.87
CA THR A 27 5.44 -9.03 -3.24
C THR A 27 4.18 -8.81 -4.09
N GLU A 28 3.30 -9.81 -4.10
CA GLU A 28 1.95 -9.73 -4.68
C GLU A 28 0.99 -10.24 -3.62
N THR A 29 0.24 -9.32 -3.01
CA THR A 29 -0.75 -9.61 -1.99
C THR A 29 -2.14 -9.43 -2.57
N THR A 30 -2.90 -10.52 -2.61
CA THR A 30 -4.32 -10.50 -2.96
C THR A 30 -5.15 -10.44 -1.68
N THR A 31 -6.05 -9.47 -1.62
CA THR A 31 -7.00 -9.33 -0.52
C THR A 31 -8.40 -9.79 -0.93
N ARG A 32 -9.28 -9.94 0.05
CA ARG A 32 -10.64 -10.47 -0.13
C ARG A 32 -11.55 -9.42 -0.75
N GLU A 33 -11.42 -8.16 -0.34
CA GLU A 33 -12.31 -7.08 -0.77
C GLU A 33 -11.64 -6.00 -1.63
N ASN A 34 -10.31 -5.83 -1.55
CA ASN A 34 -9.62 -4.64 -2.07
C ASN A 34 -8.70 -4.89 -3.27
N GLY A 35 -8.82 -6.06 -3.92
CA GLY A 35 -8.07 -6.39 -5.14
C GLY A 35 -6.67 -6.94 -4.86
N THR A 36 -5.75 -6.73 -5.81
CA THR A 36 -4.36 -7.20 -5.70
C THR A 36 -3.39 -6.04 -5.65
N ILE A 37 -2.56 -6.04 -4.62
CA ILE A 37 -1.51 -5.06 -4.37
C ILE A 37 -0.17 -5.72 -4.71
N LYS A 38 0.62 -5.09 -5.56
CA LYS A 38 2.00 -5.49 -5.86
C LYS A 38 2.94 -4.47 -5.27
N ALA A 39 4.03 -4.92 -4.66
CA ALA A 39 5.12 -4.05 -4.24
C ALA A 39 6.42 -4.52 -4.90
N ASP A 40 7.08 -3.64 -5.64
CA ASP A 40 8.40 -3.85 -6.21
C ASP A 40 9.45 -3.17 -5.33
N LEU A 41 10.46 -3.93 -4.89
CA LEU A 41 11.52 -3.46 -4.00
C LEU A 41 12.81 -3.31 -4.79
N LYS A 42 13.32 -2.09 -4.85
CA LYS A 42 14.60 -1.78 -5.50
C LYS A 42 15.66 -1.51 -4.45
N TYR A 43 16.76 -2.23 -4.54
CA TYR A 43 17.91 -2.11 -3.64
C TYR A 43 19.09 -1.44 -4.32
N GLY A 44 19.85 -0.65 -3.56
CA GLY A 44 21.04 0.06 -4.00
C GLY A 44 21.93 0.43 -2.82
N ARG A 45 21.85 1.68 -2.36
CA ARG A 45 22.75 2.23 -1.33
C ARG A 45 22.63 1.53 0.01
N PHE A 46 21.45 0.98 0.32
CA PHE A 46 21.17 0.36 1.63
C PHE A 46 21.15 -1.17 1.58
N LEU A 47 21.72 -1.77 0.53
CA LEU A 47 21.76 -3.21 0.31
C LEU A 47 22.36 -3.99 1.49
N GLN A 48 23.42 -3.46 2.11
CA GLN A 48 24.09 -4.09 3.26
C GLN A 48 23.18 -4.30 4.48
N TYR A 49 22.08 -3.54 4.55
CA TYR A 49 21.07 -3.65 5.60
C TYR A 49 19.80 -4.38 5.13
N ALA A 50 19.80 -4.92 3.91
CA ALA A 50 18.61 -5.47 3.25
C ALA A 50 17.43 -4.48 3.20
N LEU A 51 17.72 -3.17 3.13
CA LEU A 51 16.71 -2.11 3.04
C LEU A 51 16.57 -1.60 1.60
N PRO A 52 15.35 -1.45 1.07
CA PRO A 52 15.14 -0.95 -0.28
C PRO A 52 15.39 0.56 -0.36
N ASP A 53 16.01 1.02 -1.43
CA ASP A 53 16.10 2.44 -1.77
C ASP A 53 14.76 2.97 -2.29
N GLN A 54 13.94 2.10 -2.89
CA GLN A 54 12.64 2.46 -3.43
C GLN A 54 11.66 1.30 -3.34
N VAL A 55 10.42 1.61 -3.01
CA VAL A 55 9.30 0.67 -3.11
C VAL A 55 8.24 1.24 -4.04
N THR A 56 7.83 0.48 -5.05
CA THR A 56 6.76 0.85 -5.97
C THR A 56 5.55 -0.04 -5.72
N PHE A 57 4.50 0.52 -5.14
CA PHE A 57 3.21 -0.14 -4.99
C PHE A 57 2.37 0.05 -6.24
N THR A 58 1.74 -1.03 -6.68
CA THR A 58 0.79 -1.06 -7.78
C THR A 58 -0.49 -1.71 -7.27
N VAL A 59 -1.61 -1.00 -7.35
CA VAL A 59 -2.92 -1.51 -6.96
C VAL A 59 -3.75 -1.72 -8.23
N ASP A 60 -4.19 -2.95 -8.44
CA ASP A 60 -5.20 -3.27 -9.43
C ASP A 60 -6.57 -3.23 -8.76
N VAL A 61 -7.24 -2.08 -8.86
CA VAL A 61 -8.56 -1.89 -8.27
C VAL A 61 -9.62 -2.43 -9.22
N LYS A 62 -9.98 -3.69 -9.02
CA LYS A 62 -11.26 -4.22 -9.51
C LYS A 62 -12.37 -3.45 -8.81
N GLU A 63 -13.08 -2.61 -9.56
CA GLU A 63 -14.29 -1.90 -9.13
C GLU A 63 -14.21 -1.28 -7.72
N PHE A 64 -13.17 -0.50 -7.45
CA PHE A 64 -13.15 0.31 -6.23
C PHE A 64 -14.27 1.33 -6.31
N LYS A 65 -15.38 1.05 -5.62
CA LYS A 65 -16.33 2.09 -5.22
C LYS A 65 -15.55 3.01 -4.31
N MET A 66 -15.00 4.09 -4.88
CA MET A 66 -14.34 5.14 -4.13
C MET A 66 -15.23 5.48 -2.92
N PRO A 67 -14.72 5.39 -1.67
CA PRO A 67 -15.46 5.86 -0.51
C PRO A 67 -15.82 7.31 -0.78
N LYS A 68 -17.10 7.65 -0.65
CA LYS A 68 -17.65 9.01 -0.89
C LYS A 68 -17.02 10.11 -0.01
N GLY A 69 -15.96 9.82 0.75
CA GLY A 69 -15.29 10.73 1.67
C GLY A 69 -14.00 11.37 1.17
N VAL A 70 -13.57 11.10 -0.08
CA VAL A 70 -12.35 11.73 -0.66
C VAL A 70 -12.67 12.78 -1.74
N THR A 71 -13.94 13.10 -1.95
CA THR A 71 -14.38 14.26 -2.74
C THR A 71 -15.07 15.26 -1.80
N MET A 72 -14.28 16.14 -1.19
CA MET A 72 -14.79 17.38 -0.60
C MET A 72 -15.17 18.32 -1.76
N ASP A 73 -16.30 18.05 -2.42
CA ASP A 73 -16.91 19.01 -3.33
C ASP A 73 -18.04 19.73 -2.58
N TYR A 74 -17.80 21.01 -2.32
CA TYR A 74 -18.74 21.99 -1.80
C TYR A 74 -19.90 22.22 -2.80
N ASP A 75 -21.12 22.32 -2.24
CA ASP A 75 -22.35 22.96 -2.73
C ASP A 75 -22.64 23.04 -4.25
N ALA A 76 -23.75 22.44 -4.67
CA ALA A 76 -24.90 23.13 -5.27
C ALA A 76 -25.98 22.12 -5.69
N GLY A 77 -27.25 22.54 -5.55
CA GLY A 77 -28.42 21.68 -5.68
C GLY A 77 -28.78 21.21 -7.09
N GLU A 78 -29.89 20.47 -7.08
CA GLU A 78 -30.70 20.00 -8.20
C GLU A 78 -30.16 18.85 -9.09
N ALA A 79 -31.11 17.96 -9.38
CA ALA A 79 -30.90 16.64 -9.94
C ALA A 79 -30.34 16.69 -11.37
N ALA A 80 -29.13 16.14 -11.54
CA ALA A 80 -28.67 15.66 -12.83
C ALA A 80 -28.55 14.13 -12.76
N VAL A 81 -29.45 13.42 -13.45
CA VAL A 81 -29.26 12.01 -13.78
C VAL A 81 -28.06 11.93 -14.73
N VAL A 82 -26.87 11.75 -14.16
CA VAL A 82 -25.63 11.58 -14.93
C VAL A 82 -25.72 10.26 -15.67
N LYS A 83 -25.89 10.33 -16.99
CA LYS A 83 -25.74 9.20 -17.91
C LYS A 83 -24.42 8.50 -17.60
N LYS A 84 -24.47 7.25 -17.14
CA LYS A 84 -23.28 6.41 -16.92
C LYS A 84 -22.47 6.35 -18.24
N PRO A 85 -21.22 6.83 -18.29
CA PRO A 85 -20.35 6.48 -19.40
C PRO A 85 -19.99 5.01 -19.24
N ALA A 86 -20.44 4.19 -20.19
CA ALA A 86 -20.09 2.80 -20.32
C ALA A 86 -18.63 2.66 -20.78
N THR A 87 -17.66 2.92 -19.89
CA THR A 87 -16.23 2.50 -19.99
C THR A 87 -15.45 3.04 -18.79
N GLN A 88 -15.68 2.54 -17.57
CA GLN A 88 -14.67 2.65 -16.52
C GLN A 88 -13.78 1.41 -16.64
N LYS A 89 -12.71 1.53 -17.43
CA LYS A 89 -11.65 0.51 -17.46
C LYS A 89 -11.09 0.40 -16.03
N PRO A 90 -10.79 -0.81 -15.52
CA PRO A 90 -10.15 -0.97 -14.22
C PRO A 90 -8.89 -0.10 -14.17
N GLY A 91 -8.84 0.80 -13.19
CA GLY A 91 -7.75 1.76 -13.05
C GLY A 91 -6.59 1.12 -12.30
N LYS A 92 -5.39 1.14 -12.87
CA LYS A 92 -4.18 0.70 -12.17
C LYS A 92 -3.59 1.91 -11.43
N GLY A 93 -3.63 1.91 -10.10
CA GLY A 93 -3.01 2.93 -9.26
C GLY A 93 -1.55 2.58 -8.98
N THR A 94 -0.64 3.56 -8.98
CA THR A 94 0.78 3.35 -8.65
C THR A 94 1.25 4.39 -7.64
N VAL A 95 1.93 3.95 -6.58
CA VAL A 95 2.56 4.80 -5.56
C VAL A 95 4.03 4.42 -5.48
N GLN A 96 4.93 5.41 -5.58
CA GLN A 96 6.36 5.21 -5.44
C GLN A 96 6.88 5.91 -4.20
N ILE A 97 7.57 5.17 -3.34
CA ILE A 97 8.23 5.67 -2.14
C ILE A 97 9.74 5.55 -2.35
N ASN A 98 10.46 6.66 -2.21
CA ASN A 98 11.92 6.69 -2.27
C ASN A 98 12.47 6.94 -0.86
N TYR A 99 13.35 6.05 -0.40
CA TYR A 99 14.01 6.15 0.89
C TYR A 99 15.40 6.76 0.70
N LEU A 100 15.61 7.92 1.28
CA LEU A 100 16.81 8.72 1.03
C LEU A 100 17.90 8.56 2.10
N SER A 101 17.49 8.41 3.37
CA SER A 101 18.39 8.51 4.52
C SER A 101 17.87 7.68 5.71
N TYR A 102 18.01 6.36 5.65
CA TYR A 102 17.67 5.50 6.79
C TYR A 102 18.55 5.83 8.00
N LYS A 103 17.92 5.88 9.19
CA LYS A 103 18.62 5.87 10.46
C LYS A 103 18.26 4.58 11.19
N VAL A 104 19.26 3.74 11.46
CA VAL A 104 19.08 2.40 12.05
C VAL A 104 19.68 2.39 13.45
N ASN A 105 19.05 1.70 14.39
CA ASN A 105 19.53 1.53 15.78
C ASN A 105 19.81 2.84 16.53
N THR A 106 18.98 3.87 16.34
CA THR A 106 19.19 5.19 16.96
C THR A 106 18.80 5.29 18.43
N GLY A 107 18.28 4.22 19.05
CA GLY A 107 17.81 4.25 20.45
C GLY A 107 16.57 5.14 20.66
N LEU A 108 15.53 4.93 19.84
CA LEU A 108 14.26 5.65 19.99
C LEU A 108 13.63 5.34 21.36
N SER A 109 13.23 6.38 22.10
CA SER A 109 12.57 6.23 23.40
C SER A 109 11.12 5.78 23.24
N ASP A 110 10.64 4.91 24.13
CA ASP A 110 9.26 4.42 24.15
C ASP A 110 8.20 5.54 24.23
N ALA A 111 8.59 6.70 24.76
CA ALA A 111 7.73 7.86 24.86
C ALA A 111 7.13 8.29 23.51
N ILE A 112 7.82 8.06 22.39
CA ILE A 112 7.34 8.47 21.05
C ILE A 112 6.20 7.60 20.53
N PHE A 113 6.00 6.41 21.11
CA PHE A 113 4.96 5.46 20.71
C PHE A 113 3.69 5.55 21.57
N GLN A 114 3.69 6.42 22.60
CA GLN A 114 2.54 6.61 23.46
C GLN A 114 1.48 7.46 22.75
N GLN A 115 0.23 6.99 22.72
CA GLN A 115 -0.88 7.79 22.24
C GLN A 115 -1.10 8.99 23.17
N LYS A 116 -1.13 10.19 22.59
CA LYS A 116 -1.48 11.40 23.32
C LYS A 116 -2.97 11.30 23.68
N LYS A 117 -3.28 11.02 24.95
CA LYS A 117 -4.66 11.10 25.45
C LYS A 117 -5.07 12.57 25.44
N THR A 118 -5.78 13.00 24.42
CA THR A 118 -6.49 14.28 24.43
C THR A 118 -7.62 14.15 25.46
N ARG A 119 -7.58 15.00 26.49
CA ARG A 119 -8.63 15.10 27.52
C ARG A 119 -9.70 16.09 27.07
#